data_AF-A0A7S0DRY8-F1
#
_entry.id   AF-A0A7S0DRY8-F1
#
_cell.length_a   1.000
_cell.length_b   1.000
_cell.length_c   1.000
_cell.angle_alpha   90.00
_cell.angle_beta   90.00
_cell.angle_gamma   90.00
#
_symmetry.space_group_name_H-M   'P 1'
#
loop_
_entity.id
_entity.type
_entity.pdbx_description
1 polymer ?
#
loop_
_entity_poly.entity_id
_entity_poly.type
_entity_poly.pdbx_seq_one_letter_code
_entity_poly.pdbx_strand_id
1 'polypeptide(L)'
;RGKKLFENGHYSMALEHLTKALKIQEPLTRVGGEIQIYLAFTLDAMGRTDDACEILKIIEDTHPSVKIARQAEDIRFVFEAPKLKMEERDLNWGFTQNADRYRSRDRRMRKPIKAKYKETSKVSPILPEEDSLAVDTSIPEWLKNPTVIIIITAGVSVVAWQSAIISAAQRAAGN
;
A
#
# COMPACT_ATOMS: atom_id res chain seq x y z
N ARG A 1 -2.48 5.17 -11.93
CA ARG A 1 -3.14 6.39 -12.47
C ARG A 1 -4.58 6.54 -11.99
N GLY A 2 -5.40 5.47 -12.00
CA GLY A 2 -6.79 5.50 -11.51
C GLY A 2 -6.96 6.05 -10.10
N LYS A 3 -6.21 5.53 -9.11
CA LYS A 3 -6.21 6.04 -7.72
C LYS A 3 -5.98 7.55 -7.61
N LYS A 4 -4.99 8.09 -8.33
CA LYS A 4 -4.69 9.54 -8.34
C LYS A 4 -5.84 10.37 -8.91
N LEU A 5 -6.57 9.85 -9.91
CA LEU A 5 -7.76 10.52 -10.45
C LEU A 5 -8.92 10.52 -9.46
N PHE A 6 -9.10 9.41 -8.73
CA PHE A 6 -10.08 9.31 -7.64
C PHE A 6 -9.78 10.33 -6.54
N GLU A 7 -8.53 10.41 -6.08
CA GLU A 7 -8.09 11.37 -5.04
C GLU A 7 -8.29 12.83 -5.47
N ASN A 8 -8.20 13.11 -6.76
CA ASN A 8 -8.45 14.43 -7.34
C ASN A 8 -9.94 14.74 -7.59
N GLY A 9 -10.85 13.80 -7.31
CA GLY A 9 -12.30 13.95 -7.54
C GLY A 9 -12.76 13.70 -8.98
N HIS A 10 -11.88 13.24 -9.88
CA HIS A 10 -12.24 12.90 -11.26
C HIS A 10 -12.77 11.46 -11.34
N TYR A 11 -13.93 11.20 -10.71
CA TYR A 11 -14.47 9.86 -10.52
C TYR A 11 -14.79 9.14 -11.84
N SER A 12 -15.34 9.82 -12.84
CA SER A 12 -15.65 9.24 -14.17
C SER A 12 -14.42 8.67 -14.86
N MET A 13 -13.35 9.47 -14.93
CA MET A 13 -12.07 9.04 -15.48
C MET A 13 -11.41 7.97 -14.61
N ALA A 14 -11.54 8.07 -13.28
CA ALA A 14 -11.00 7.08 -12.36
C ALA A 14 -11.62 5.70 -12.60
N LEU A 15 -12.95 5.63 -12.78
CA LEU A 15 -13.68 4.40 -13.09
C LEU A 15 -13.18 3.75 -14.38
N GLU A 16 -13.01 4.52 -15.46
CA GLU A 16 -12.45 4.00 -16.71
C GLU A 16 -11.04 3.45 -16.54
N HIS A 17 -10.19 4.14 -15.78
CA HIS A 17 -8.82 3.71 -15.56
C HIS A 17 -8.71 2.50 -14.64
N LEU A 18 -9.57 2.38 -13.62
CA LEU A 18 -9.62 1.25 -12.70
C LEU A 18 -10.20 0.01 -13.39
N THR A 19 -11.26 0.16 -14.17
CA THR A 19 -11.81 -0.96 -14.98
C THR A 19 -10.81 -1.47 -16.01
N LYS A 20 -10.04 -0.57 -16.66
CA LYS A 20 -8.92 -0.98 -17.54
C LYS A 20 -7.82 -1.69 -16.76
N ALA A 21 -7.47 -1.22 -15.56
CA ALA A 21 -6.47 -1.87 -14.73
C ALA A 21 -6.90 -3.27 -14.27
N LEU A 22 -8.18 -3.43 -13.92
CA LEU A 22 -8.77 -4.71 -13.52
C LEU A 22 -8.83 -5.74 -14.66
N LYS A 23 -8.82 -5.31 -15.92
CA LYS A 23 -8.67 -6.23 -17.06
C LYS A 23 -7.25 -6.77 -17.23
N ILE A 24 -6.26 -5.99 -16.78
CA ILE A 24 -4.84 -6.36 -16.89
C ILE A 24 -4.41 -7.18 -15.68
N GLN A 25 -4.93 -6.84 -14.50
CA GLN A 25 -4.61 -7.50 -13.24
C GLN A 25 -5.64 -8.57 -12.90
N GLU A 26 -5.19 -9.71 -12.40
CA GLU A 26 -6.11 -10.76 -11.92
C GLU A 26 -6.84 -10.30 -10.64
N PRO A 27 -8.18 -10.45 -10.57
CA PRO A 27 -9.00 -9.87 -9.49
C PRO A 27 -8.72 -10.46 -8.10
N LEU A 28 -8.30 -11.72 -8.01
CA LEU A 28 -8.02 -12.43 -6.76
C LEU A 28 -6.63 -12.12 -6.18
N THR A 29 -5.83 -11.33 -6.89
CA THR A 29 -4.53 -10.87 -6.39
C THR A 29 -4.72 -9.72 -5.43
N ARG A 30 -3.76 -9.53 -4.51
CA ARG A 30 -3.79 -8.41 -3.55
C ARG A 30 -4.03 -7.05 -4.23
N VAL A 31 -3.30 -6.78 -5.32
CA VAL A 31 -3.44 -5.53 -6.08
C VAL A 31 -4.79 -5.47 -6.80
N GLY A 32 -5.30 -6.60 -7.29
CA GLY A 32 -6.64 -6.71 -7.88
C GLY A 32 -7.73 -6.35 -6.89
N GLY A 33 -7.67 -6.90 -5.67
CA GLY A 33 -8.61 -6.57 -4.59
C GLY A 33 -8.56 -5.09 -4.18
N GLU A 34 -7.36 -4.50 -4.07
CA GLU A 34 -7.23 -3.05 -3.83
C GLU A 34 -7.87 -2.21 -4.95
N ILE A 35 -7.68 -2.60 -6.21
CA ILE A 35 -8.32 -1.93 -7.36
C ILE A 35 -9.85 -2.05 -7.27
N GLN A 36 -10.39 -3.21 -6.91
CA GLN A 36 -11.83 -3.43 -6.75
C GLN A 36 -12.41 -2.58 -5.61
N ILE A 37 -11.70 -2.45 -4.49
CA ILE A 37 -12.08 -1.55 -3.39
C ILE A 37 -12.13 -0.10 -3.89
N TYR A 38 -11.10 0.38 -4.61
CA TYR A 38 -11.13 1.71 -5.20
C TYR A 38 -12.26 1.89 -6.22
N LEU A 39 -12.61 0.83 -6.94
CA LEU A 39 -13.74 0.84 -7.87
C LEU A 39 -15.07 1.00 -7.11
N ALA A 40 -15.27 0.28 -6.01
CA ALA A 40 -16.44 0.44 -5.14
C ALA A 40 -16.55 1.89 -4.62
N PHE A 41 -15.45 2.48 -4.11
CA PHE A 41 -15.44 3.88 -3.70
C PHE A 41 -15.76 4.86 -4.85
N THR A 42 -15.28 4.59 -6.06
CA THR A 42 -15.62 5.45 -7.22
C THR A 42 -17.11 5.38 -7.58
N LEU A 43 -17.74 4.22 -7.42
CA LEU A 43 -19.17 4.04 -7.69
C LEU A 43 -20.03 4.73 -6.63
N ASP A 44 -19.67 4.57 -5.36
CA ASP A 44 -20.31 5.29 -4.24
C ASP A 44 -20.23 6.80 -4.43
N ALA A 45 -19.05 7.33 -4.79
CA ALA A 45 -18.86 8.75 -5.09
C ALA A 45 -19.69 9.26 -6.28
N MET A 46 -20.11 8.38 -7.19
CA MET A 46 -21.03 8.69 -8.29
C MET A 46 -22.51 8.57 -7.90
N GLY A 47 -22.83 8.18 -6.67
CA GLY A 47 -24.19 7.92 -6.20
C GLY A 47 -24.71 6.52 -6.53
N ARG A 48 -23.85 5.59 -6.97
CA ARG A 48 -24.19 4.19 -7.24
C ARG A 48 -23.78 3.31 -6.05
N THR A 49 -24.40 3.58 -4.90
CA THR A 49 -24.07 2.94 -3.63
C THR A 49 -24.41 1.45 -3.63
N ASP A 50 -25.51 1.08 -4.28
CA ASP A 50 -25.99 -0.31 -4.34
C ASP A 50 -24.98 -1.20 -5.09
N ASP A 51 -24.53 -0.76 -6.26
CA ASP A 51 -23.49 -1.43 -7.04
C ASP A 51 -22.17 -1.55 -6.26
N ALA A 52 -21.82 -0.53 -5.47
CA ALA A 52 -20.63 -0.55 -4.64
C ALA A 52 -20.72 -1.61 -3.53
N CYS A 53 -21.87 -1.72 -2.87
CA CYS A 53 -22.14 -2.77 -1.87
C CYS A 53 -22.08 -4.17 -2.48
N GLU A 54 -22.64 -4.37 -3.68
CA GLU A 54 -22.58 -5.66 -4.38
C GLU A 54 -21.13 -6.09 -4.66
N ILE A 55 -20.31 -5.16 -5.17
CA ILE A 55 -18.90 -5.42 -5.43
C ILE A 55 -18.16 -5.79 -4.14
N LEU A 56 -18.39 -5.04 -3.05
CA LEU A 56 -17.73 -5.31 -1.76
C LEU A 56 -18.13 -6.69 -1.20
N LYS A 57 -19.40 -7.07 -1.34
CA LYS A 57 -19.89 -8.40 -0.95
C LYS A 57 -19.20 -9.51 -1.75
N ILE A 58 -19.04 -9.34 -3.06
CA ILE A 58 -18.31 -10.32 -3.89
C ILE A 58 -16.86 -10.45 -3.41
N ILE A 59 -16.19 -9.35 -3.06
CA ILE A 59 -14.80 -9.39 -2.56
C ILE A 59 -14.73 -10.12 -1.22
N GLU A 60 -15.66 -9.83 -0.30
CA GLU A 60 -15.80 -10.49 1.00
C GLU A 60 -15.88 -12.02 0.84
N ASP A 61 -16.71 -12.49 -0.09
CA ASP A 61 -16.97 -13.92 -0.30
C ASP A 61 -15.86 -14.66 -1.07
N THR A 62 -15.18 -13.97 -2.00
CA THR A 62 -14.32 -14.64 -3.00
C THR A 62 -12.83 -14.43 -2.81
N HIS A 63 -12.41 -13.36 -2.12
CA HIS A 63 -11.01 -12.96 -2.14
C HIS A 63 -10.16 -13.80 -1.16
N PRO A 64 -9.03 -14.41 -1.60
CA PRO A 64 -8.24 -15.33 -0.77
C PRO A 64 -7.51 -14.62 0.40
N SER A 65 -7.29 -13.31 0.29
CA SER A 65 -6.68 -12.52 1.36
C SER A 65 -7.72 -12.03 2.36
N VAL A 66 -7.62 -12.53 3.60
CA VAL A 66 -8.45 -12.14 4.74
C VAL A 66 -8.43 -10.63 5.00
N LYS A 67 -7.30 -9.97 4.80
CA LYS A 67 -7.18 -8.50 4.95
C LYS A 67 -8.12 -7.74 4.04
N ILE A 68 -8.16 -8.14 2.76
CA ILE A 68 -8.94 -7.47 1.75
C ILE A 68 -10.42 -7.79 1.94
N ALA A 69 -10.76 -9.04 2.27
CA ALA A 69 -12.12 -9.42 2.61
C ALA A 69 -12.65 -8.62 3.82
N ARG A 70 -11.86 -8.54 4.90
CA ARG A 70 -12.21 -7.75 6.09
C ARG A 70 -12.31 -6.26 5.80
N GLN A 71 -11.41 -5.72 4.98
CA GLN A 71 -11.51 -4.34 4.53
C GLN A 71 -12.79 -4.10 3.72
N ALA A 72 -13.20 -5.05 2.89
CA ALA A 72 -14.45 -4.95 2.13
C ALA A 72 -15.69 -5.01 3.05
N GLU A 73 -15.69 -5.88 4.05
CA GLU A 73 -16.72 -5.97 5.09
C GLU A 73 -16.86 -4.65 5.86
N ASP A 74 -15.75 -4.09 6.35
CA ASP A 74 -15.74 -2.82 7.09
C ASP A 74 -16.31 -1.66 6.25
N ILE A 75 -15.93 -1.59 4.96
CA ILE A 75 -16.44 -0.56 4.05
C ILE A 75 -17.92 -0.77 3.76
N ARG A 76 -18.34 -2.02 3.51
CA ARG A 76 -19.73 -2.35 3.25
C ARG A 76 -20.61 -1.96 4.44
N PHE A 77 -20.15 -2.22 5.67
CA PHE A 77 -20.85 -1.80 6.88
C PHE A 77 -21.05 -0.28 6.94
N VAL A 78 -20.05 0.51 6.54
CA VAL A 78 -20.16 1.98 6.46
C VAL A 78 -21.16 2.41 5.39
N PHE A 79 -21.20 1.73 4.25
CA PHE A 79 -22.13 2.08 3.15
C PHE A 79 -23.58 1.68 3.46
N GLU A 80 -23.79 0.56 4.13
CA GLU A 80 -25.12 0.06 4.52
C GLU A 80 -25.71 0.86 5.71
N ALA A 81 -24.85 1.57 6.46
CA ALA A 81 -25.28 2.33 7.62
C ALA A 81 -26.37 3.37 7.25
N PRO A 82 -27.48 3.42 7.98
CA PRO A 82 -28.53 4.38 7.72
C PRO A 82 -28.01 5.81 7.96
N LYS A 83 -28.26 6.69 6.99
CA LYS A 83 -27.90 8.12 7.12
C LYS A 83 -28.58 8.69 8.36
N LEU A 84 -27.77 9.25 9.25
CA LEU A 84 -28.26 9.88 10.48
C LEU A 84 -29.17 11.06 10.11
N LYS A 85 -30.44 10.96 10.48
CA LYS A 85 -31.40 12.07 10.34
C LYS A 85 -31.08 13.10 11.42
N MET A 86 -30.33 14.13 11.06
CA MET A 86 -30.07 15.26 11.96
C MET A 86 -31.18 16.31 11.78
N GLU A 87 -31.80 16.73 12.88
CA GLU A 87 -32.65 17.93 12.85
C GLU A 87 -31.76 19.18 12.90
N GLU A 88 -32.23 20.29 12.31
CA GLU A 88 -31.48 21.55 12.26
C GLU A 88 -31.14 22.10 13.65
N ARG A 89 -31.93 21.75 14.67
CA ARG A 89 -31.65 22.06 16.08
C ARG A 89 -30.49 21.26 16.67
N ASP A 90 -30.23 20.05 16.19
CA ASP A 90 -29.12 19.20 16.66
C ASP A 90 -27.76 19.71 16.13
N LEU A 91 -27.78 20.43 15.00
CA LEU A 91 -26.61 21.11 14.44
C LEU A 91 -26.20 22.35 15.25
N ASN A 92 -27.03 22.80 16.20
CA ASN A 92 -26.77 23.96 17.06
C ASN A 92 -25.91 23.63 18.30
N TRP A 93 -25.08 22.60 18.24
CA TRP A 93 -23.98 22.48 19.18
C TRP A 93 -23.07 23.71 18.97
N GLY A 94 -22.95 24.58 19.99
CA GLY A 94 -22.44 25.98 19.88
C GLY A 94 -21.04 26.21 19.28
N PHE A 95 -20.40 25.16 18.75
CA PHE A 95 -19.18 25.19 17.96
C PHE A 95 -19.40 25.44 16.45
N THR A 96 -20.49 24.98 15.83
CA THR A 96 -20.72 25.15 14.38
C THR A 96 -20.91 26.61 13.98
N GLN A 97 -21.70 27.36 14.74
CA GLN A 97 -21.90 28.81 14.52
C GLN A 97 -20.60 29.61 14.60
N ASN A 98 -19.57 29.04 15.26
CA ASN A 98 -18.26 29.64 15.44
C ASN A 98 -17.16 28.99 14.57
N ALA A 99 -17.49 28.01 13.72
CA ALA A 99 -16.51 27.28 12.92
C ALA A 99 -15.69 28.21 12.01
N ASP A 100 -16.34 29.21 11.40
CA ASP A 100 -15.68 30.22 10.57
C ASP A 100 -14.76 31.16 11.38
N ARG A 101 -15.06 31.37 12.68
CA ARG A 101 -14.20 32.14 13.58
C ARG A 101 -12.90 31.41 13.86
N TYR A 102 -12.92 30.09 14.04
CA TYR A 102 -11.70 29.28 14.18
C TYR A 102 -10.88 29.25 12.87
N ARG A 103 -11.55 29.15 11.72
CA ARG A 103 -10.92 29.15 10.39
C ARG A 103 -10.16 30.46 10.06
N SER A 104 -10.64 31.58 10.60
CA SER A 104 -10.07 32.92 10.42
C SER A 104 -8.95 33.24 11.42
N ARG A 105 -8.93 32.59 12.59
CA ARG A 105 -7.89 32.74 13.60
C ARG A 105 -6.60 32.04 13.19
N ASP A 106 -6.72 30.84 12.60
CA ASP A 106 -5.57 30.06 12.12
C ASP A 106 -4.85 30.76 10.94
N ARG A 107 -5.61 31.37 10.01
CA ARG A 107 -5.03 32.08 8.86
C ARG A 107 -4.21 33.33 9.22
N ARG A 108 -4.55 34.04 10.31
CA ARG A 108 -3.80 35.22 10.79
C ARG A 108 -2.64 34.88 11.72
N MET A 109 -2.68 33.70 12.36
CA MET A 109 -1.64 33.22 13.29
C MET A 109 -0.59 32.32 12.61
N ARG A 110 -0.86 31.76 11.43
CA ARG A 110 0.15 31.08 10.62
C ARG A 110 1.08 32.10 9.96
N LYS A 111 2.06 32.61 10.72
CA LYS A 111 3.38 32.81 10.10
C LYS A 111 3.79 31.43 9.57
N PRO A 112 4.23 31.26 8.32
CA PRO A 112 4.80 29.99 7.91
C PRO A 112 5.95 29.72 8.86
N ILE A 113 5.78 28.77 9.78
CA ILE A 113 6.90 28.25 10.53
C ILE A 113 7.76 27.65 9.42
N LYS A 114 8.87 28.32 9.08
CA LYS A 114 9.96 27.68 8.35
C LYS A 114 10.46 26.61 9.30
N ALA A 115 9.79 25.46 9.30
CA ALA A 115 10.22 24.32 10.05
C ALA A 115 11.61 24.00 9.50
N LYS A 116 12.65 24.28 10.27
CA LYS A 116 13.89 23.50 10.14
C LYS A 116 13.48 22.10 10.52
N TYR A 117 13.01 21.34 9.54
CA TYR A 117 12.79 19.93 9.66
C TYR A 117 14.16 19.33 9.97
N LYS A 118 14.47 19.17 11.26
CA LYS A 118 15.38 18.09 11.64
C LYS A 118 14.62 16.84 11.23
N GLU A 119 15.17 16.08 10.30
CA GLU A 119 14.79 14.69 10.08
C GLU A 119 14.91 13.96 11.42
N THR A 120 13.85 14.03 12.23
CA THR A 120 13.70 13.17 13.38
C THR A 120 13.41 11.81 12.80
N SER A 121 14.41 10.94 12.90
CA SER A 121 14.36 9.48 12.80
C SER A 121 12.96 8.93 12.57
N LYS A 122 12.77 8.32 11.40
CA LYS A 122 11.62 7.50 10.99
C LYS A 122 10.91 6.88 12.20
N VAL A 123 9.78 7.47 12.61
CA VAL A 123 8.81 6.76 13.43
C VAL A 123 7.86 6.11 12.43
N SER A 124 7.97 4.79 12.28
CA SER A 124 7.04 3.99 11.50
C SER A 124 5.62 4.14 12.05
N PRO A 125 4.58 4.28 11.20
CA PRO A 125 3.20 4.15 11.64
C PRO A 125 3.02 2.79 12.31
N ILE A 126 2.41 2.76 13.49
CA ILE A 126 2.02 1.53 14.16
C ILE A 126 0.87 0.93 13.34
N LEU A 127 1.22 0.05 12.40
CA LEU A 127 0.29 -0.84 11.71
C LEU A 127 0.11 -2.10 12.57
N PRO A 128 -1.08 -2.74 12.58
CA PRO A 128 -1.24 -4.07 13.13
C PRO A 128 -0.20 -5.01 12.51
N GLU A 129 0.48 -5.74 13.38
CA GLU A 129 1.64 -6.59 13.10
C GLU A 129 1.29 -7.64 12.03
N GLU A 130 1.84 -7.46 10.83
CA GLU A 130 1.54 -8.27 9.66
C GLU A 130 2.86 -8.60 8.93
N ASP A 131 3.83 -9.07 9.71
CA ASP A 131 5.22 -9.35 9.29
C ASP A 131 5.49 -10.84 9.04
N SER A 132 4.48 -11.69 8.84
CA SER A 132 4.72 -13.14 8.70
C SER A 132 5.03 -13.65 7.27
N LEU A 133 5.05 -12.80 6.23
CA LEU A 133 5.30 -13.26 4.84
C LEU A 133 6.17 -12.33 3.97
N ALA A 134 6.85 -11.34 4.54
CA ALA A 134 7.93 -10.69 3.81
C ALA A 134 9.12 -11.66 3.77
N VAL A 135 9.39 -12.29 2.62
CA VAL A 135 10.71 -12.88 2.39
C VAL A 135 11.70 -11.75 2.52
N ASP A 136 12.47 -11.79 3.59
CA ASP A 136 13.48 -10.79 3.90
C ASP A 136 14.51 -10.80 2.77
N THR A 137 14.42 -9.78 1.91
CA THR A 137 15.38 -9.56 0.82
C THR A 137 16.50 -8.62 1.27
N SER A 138 16.61 -8.33 2.57
CA SER A 138 17.73 -7.58 3.10
C SER A 138 19.01 -8.39 2.95
N ILE A 139 20.06 -7.74 2.43
CA ILE A 139 21.39 -8.32 2.38
C ILE A 139 21.80 -8.54 3.84
N PRO A 140 22.10 -9.78 4.26
CA PRO A 140 22.36 -10.08 5.66
C PRO A 140 23.58 -9.30 6.15
N GLU A 141 23.56 -8.84 7.40
CA GLU A 141 24.54 -7.85 7.88
C GLU A 141 25.99 -8.33 7.82
N TRP A 142 26.21 -9.64 7.89
CA TRP A 142 27.53 -10.24 7.77
C TRP A 142 28.16 -10.01 6.38
N LEU A 143 27.36 -9.83 5.33
CA LEU A 143 27.81 -9.50 3.98
C LEU A 143 28.24 -8.03 3.83
N LYS A 144 27.91 -7.17 4.80
CA LYS A 144 28.39 -5.77 4.84
C LYS A 144 29.81 -5.67 5.40
N ASN A 145 30.32 -6.73 6.03
CA ASN A 145 31.66 -6.75 6.61
C ASN A 145 32.70 -7.10 5.52
N PRO A 146 33.68 -6.20 5.23
CA PRO A 146 34.65 -6.41 4.16
C PRO A 146 35.46 -7.71 4.34
N THR A 147 35.72 -8.11 5.58
CA THR A 147 36.49 -9.32 5.90
C THR A 147 35.80 -10.59 5.38
N VAL A 148 34.46 -10.65 5.42
CA VAL A 148 33.73 -11.85 4.98
C VAL A 148 33.69 -11.96 3.46
N ILE A 149 33.60 -10.82 2.76
CA ILE A 149 33.70 -10.77 1.29
C ILE A 149 35.09 -11.28 0.85
N ILE A 150 36.15 -10.91 1.57
CA ILE A 150 37.51 -11.38 1.28
C ILE A 150 37.63 -12.90 1.46
N ILE A 151 37.00 -13.47 2.50
CA ILE A 151 37.02 -14.93 2.73
C ILE A 151 36.28 -15.69 1.62
N ILE A 152 35.11 -15.19 1.20
CA ILE A 152 34.33 -15.82 0.11
C ILE A 152 35.10 -15.75 -1.21
N THR A 153 35.65 -14.59 -1.54
CA THR A 153 36.39 -14.40 -2.80
C THR A 153 37.66 -15.26 -2.83
N ALA A 154 38.37 -15.39 -1.71
CA ALA A 154 39.49 -16.33 -1.59
C ALA A 154 39.05 -17.79 -1.78
N GLY A 155 37.94 -18.20 -1.17
CA GLY A 155 37.40 -19.56 -1.32
C GLY A 155 37.07 -19.91 -2.78
N VAL A 156 36.41 -19.01 -3.50
CA VAL A 156 36.09 -19.20 -4.93
C VAL A 156 37.36 -19.31 -5.78
N SER A 157 38.39 -18.51 -5.48
CA SER A 157 39.67 -18.58 -6.21
C SER A 157 40.40 -19.91 -6.04
N VAL A 158 40.33 -20.52 -4.84
CA VAL A 158 40.95 -21.83 -4.56
C VAL A 158 40.23 -22.95 -5.31
N VAL A 159 38.90 -22.92 -5.35
CA VAL A 159 38.10 -23.90 -6.11
C VAL A 159 38.39 -23.79 -7.61
N ALA A 160 38.45 -22.57 -8.14
CA ALA A 160 38.83 -22.34 -9.53
C ALA A 160 40.24 -22.90 -9.83
N TRP A 161 41.20 -22.68 -8.92
CA TRP A 161 42.56 -23.19 -9.08
C TRP A 161 42.63 -24.72 -9.05
N GLN A 162 41.91 -25.37 -8.13
CA GLN A 162 41.83 -26.84 -8.10
C GLN A 162 41.19 -27.41 -9.37
N SER A 163 40.13 -26.78 -9.89
CA SER A 163 39.50 -27.22 -11.14
C SER A 163 40.44 -27.09 -12.35
N ALA A 164 41.29 -26.07 -12.38
CA ALA A 164 42.29 -25.88 -13.43
C ALA A 164 43.40 -26.97 -13.38
N ILE A 165 43.84 -27.36 -12.18
CA ILE A 165 44.82 -28.44 -11.99
C ILE A 165 44.25 -29.77 -12.46
N ILE A 166 43.01 -30.08 -12.09
CA ILE A 166 42.33 -31.32 -12.50
C ILE A 166 42.15 -31.35 -14.03
N SER A 167 41.74 -30.23 -14.64
CA SER A 167 41.62 -30.12 -16.10
C SER A 167 42.96 -30.27 -16.82
N ALA A 168 44.05 -29.72 -16.26
CA ALA A 168 45.40 -29.90 -16.79
C ALA A 168 45.88 -31.36 -16.68
N ALA A 169 45.58 -32.04 -15.56
CA ALA A 169 45.90 -33.44 -15.36
C ALA A 169 45.14 -34.36 -16.33
N GLN A 170 43.85 -34.08 -16.58
CA GLN A 170 43.05 -34.83 -17.56
C GLN A 170 43.54 -34.64 -19.00
N ARG A 171 44.03 -33.45 -19.37
CA ARG A 171 44.65 -33.21 -20.69
C ARG A 171 45.97 -33.96 -20.88
N ALA A 172 46.75 -34.14 -19.81
CA ALA A 172 48.01 -34.89 -19.87
C ALA A 172 47.80 -36.42 -19.95
N ALA A 173 46.70 -36.93 -19.40
CA ALA A 173 46.36 -38.36 -19.43
C ALA A 173 45.58 -38.81 -20.68
N GLY A 174 45.10 -37.86 -21.50
CA GLY A 174 44.34 -38.11 -22.72
C GLY A 174 45.15 -38.04 -24.02
N ASN A 175 46.48 -37.99 -23.94
CA ASN A 175 47.41 -38.01 -25.07
C ASN A 175 48.27 -39.27 -25.06
#